data_AF-A0AAW1HDM8-F1
#
_entry.id   AF-A0AAW1HDM8-F1
#
_cell.length_a   1.000
_cell.length_b   1.000
_cell.length_c   1.000
_cell.angle_alpha   90.00
_cell.angle_beta   90.00
_cell.angle_gamma   90.00
#
_symmetry.space_group_name_H-M   'P 1'
#
loop_
_entity.id
_entity.type
_entity.pdbx_description
1 polymer ?
#
loop_
_entity_poly.entity_id
_entity_poly.type
_entity_poly.pdbx_seq_one_letter_code
_entity_poly.pdbx_strand_id
1 'polypeptide(L)'
;MGFIQHLVWEVTRNNPVQIGATLNLGSDGNLVLADVDGRVVWQTNTPNKGVTGIKLLENGNLVLHNAKDKFLWQSFDHPTDTLLPGQSVRVGLRHKLVSRASPGSSLDGPYNLIVSPNDMSIFYKTQNKHTQNFIPYYTLPSINQGSTLKQVQFVVNTLNQFSSTLSVDFILQNGNYTGPIYTLTKTRYNSTLSFLRLDYDGNLRIYAYNDNASIKLGMFNFWTIDLDEVHESECQLPEKCGEFGVCDKD
;
A
#
# COMPACT_ATOMS: atom_id res chain seq x y z
N MET A 1 19.66 -4.86 -20.61
CA MET A 1 18.63 -5.16 -19.59
C MET A 1 17.93 -3.85 -19.25
N GLY A 2 16.64 -3.72 -19.60
CA GLY A 2 15.85 -2.56 -19.21
C GLY A 2 15.55 -2.62 -17.71
N PHE A 3 15.63 -1.48 -17.02
CA PHE A 3 15.12 -1.36 -15.67
C PHE A 3 13.60 -1.55 -15.71
N ILE A 4 13.08 -2.49 -14.92
CA ILE A 4 11.63 -2.61 -14.74
C ILE A 4 11.21 -1.45 -13.83
N GLN A 5 10.37 -0.56 -14.34
CA GLN A 5 9.85 0.56 -13.57
C GLN A 5 8.65 0.08 -12.73
N HIS A 6 8.70 0.29 -11.42
CA HIS A 6 7.60 -0.02 -10.51
C HIS A 6 6.85 1.25 -10.12
N LEU A 7 5.58 1.36 -10.53
CA LEU A 7 4.70 2.46 -10.15
C LEU A 7 4.18 2.23 -8.72
N VAL A 8 4.70 2.96 -7.73
CA VAL A 8 4.35 2.77 -6.30
C VAL A 8 3.26 3.73 -5.79
N TRP A 9 2.92 4.77 -6.55
CA TRP A 9 1.86 5.71 -6.20
C TRP A 9 1.33 6.43 -7.46
N GLU A 10 0.02 6.66 -7.52
CA GLU A 10 -0.65 7.39 -8.61
C GLU A 10 -1.98 8.01 -8.11
N VAL A 11 -2.49 9.02 -8.81
CA VAL A 11 -3.71 9.76 -8.42
C VAL A 11 -4.88 9.60 -9.37
N THR A 12 -4.65 9.08 -10.58
CA THR A 12 -5.62 9.02 -11.69
C THR A 12 -6.14 7.61 -11.96
N ARG A 13 -6.21 6.76 -10.92
CA ARG A 13 -6.81 5.43 -11.09
C ARG A 13 -8.23 5.54 -11.64
N ASN A 14 -8.53 4.69 -12.61
CA ASN A 14 -9.79 4.67 -13.38
C ASN A 14 -10.08 5.92 -14.24
N ASN A 15 -9.28 6.97 -14.18
CA ASN A 15 -9.52 8.24 -14.88
C ASN A 15 -8.21 8.84 -15.40
N PRO A 16 -7.58 8.19 -16.39
CA PRO A 16 -6.30 8.65 -16.94
C PRO A 16 -6.46 10.01 -17.64
N VAL A 17 -5.40 10.80 -17.61
CA VAL A 17 -5.32 12.09 -18.31
C VAL A 17 -4.74 11.93 -19.71
N GLN A 18 -5.03 12.87 -20.60
CA GLN A 18 -4.50 12.88 -21.96
C GLN A 18 -3.10 13.51 -22.01
N ILE A 19 -2.38 13.24 -23.11
CA ILE A 19 -1.10 13.89 -23.39
C ILE A 19 -1.33 15.40 -23.46
N GLY A 20 -0.54 16.16 -22.69
CA GLY A 20 -0.72 17.61 -22.55
C GLY A 20 -1.37 18.04 -21.23
N ALA A 21 -1.79 17.09 -20.40
CA ALA A 21 -2.20 17.36 -19.02
C ALA A 21 -1.08 18.02 -18.20
N THR A 22 -1.47 18.82 -17.21
CA THR A 22 -0.54 19.61 -16.38
C THR A 22 -0.72 19.32 -14.90
N LEU A 23 0.38 19.26 -14.16
CA LEU A 23 0.41 19.21 -12.70
C LEU A 23 1.05 20.50 -12.19
N ASN A 24 0.24 21.39 -11.61
CA ASN A 24 0.67 22.73 -11.21
C ASN A 24 0.38 22.97 -9.72
N LEU A 25 1.36 23.53 -9.00
CA LEU A 25 1.15 24.09 -7.66
C LEU A 25 0.74 25.56 -7.82
N GLY A 26 -0.53 25.85 -7.57
CA GLY A 26 -1.10 27.19 -7.67
C GLY A 26 -0.54 28.15 -6.61
N SER A 27 -0.64 29.46 -6.87
CA SER A 27 -0.26 30.50 -5.90
C SER A 27 -1.15 30.51 -4.64
N ASP A 28 -2.32 29.88 -4.72
CA ASP A 28 -3.19 29.62 -3.58
C ASP A 28 -2.69 28.43 -2.71
N GLY A 29 -1.65 27.72 -3.14
CA GLY A 29 -1.09 26.59 -2.44
C GLY A 29 -1.78 25.25 -2.72
N ASN A 30 -2.62 25.17 -3.76
CA ASN A 30 -3.26 23.93 -4.17
C ASN A 30 -2.48 23.24 -5.29
N LEU A 31 -2.15 21.96 -5.13
CA LEU A 31 -1.54 21.17 -6.20
C LEU A 31 -2.66 20.54 -7.04
N VAL A 32 -2.72 20.87 -8.31
CA VAL A 32 -3.83 20.54 -9.21
C VAL A 32 -3.31 19.79 -10.43
N LEU A 33 -3.91 18.63 -10.70
CA LEU A 33 -3.78 17.91 -11.95
C LEU A 33 -4.98 18.26 -12.84
N ALA A 34 -4.71 18.93 -13.95
CA ALA A 34 -5.71 19.27 -14.96
C ALA A 34 -5.42 18.52 -16.26
N ASP A 35 -6.48 18.00 -16.89
CA ASP A 35 -6.42 17.37 -18.22
C ASP A 35 -6.19 18.43 -19.31
N VAL A 36 -5.96 17.98 -20.55
CA VAL A 36 -5.62 18.87 -21.68
C VAL A 36 -6.70 19.92 -22.00
N ASP A 37 -7.96 19.64 -21.65
CA ASP A 37 -9.11 20.54 -21.79
C ASP A 37 -9.27 21.52 -20.61
N GLY A 38 -8.34 21.50 -19.65
CA GLY A 38 -8.38 22.32 -18.44
C GLY A 38 -9.25 21.76 -17.31
N ARG A 39 -9.92 20.62 -17.51
CA ARG A 39 -10.73 19.98 -16.47
C ARG A 39 -9.84 19.49 -15.33
N VAL A 40 -10.17 19.89 -14.10
CA VAL A 40 -9.48 19.38 -12.91
C VAL A 40 -9.84 17.91 -12.70
N VAL A 41 -8.84 17.04 -12.78
CA VAL A 41 -8.99 15.59 -12.58
C VAL A 41 -8.69 15.21 -11.14
N TRP A 42 -7.72 15.87 -10.51
CA TRP A 42 -7.34 15.63 -9.13
C TRP A 42 -6.73 16.89 -8.50
N GLN A 43 -6.87 17.05 -7.18
CA GLN A 43 -6.24 18.15 -6.44
C GLN A 43 -6.03 17.79 -4.96
N THR A 44 -5.07 18.45 -4.30
CA THR A 44 -4.75 18.23 -2.87
C THR A 44 -5.76 18.85 -1.90
N ASN A 45 -6.65 19.72 -2.40
CA ASN A 45 -7.61 20.48 -1.58
C ASN A 45 -6.90 21.29 -0.48
N THR A 46 -5.81 21.95 -0.84
CA THR A 46 -5.03 22.83 0.04
C THR A 46 -5.09 24.34 -0.24
N PRO A 47 -6.07 24.88 -1.00
CA PRO A 47 -6.07 26.31 -1.30
C PRO A 47 -6.17 27.12 0.00
N ASN A 48 -5.36 28.18 0.09
CA ASN A 48 -5.26 29.12 1.21
C ASN A 48 -4.91 28.47 2.57
N LYS A 49 -4.34 27.26 2.59
CA LYS A 49 -3.88 26.60 3.84
C LYS A 49 -2.46 27.00 4.26
N GLY A 50 -1.83 27.92 3.53
CA GLY A 50 -0.46 28.38 3.80
C GLY A 50 0.62 27.45 3.29
N VAL A 51 0.36 26.70 2.21
CA VAL A 51 1.39 25.93 1.51
C VAL A 51 2.38 26.89 0.88
N THR A 52 3.67 26.65 1.13
CA THR A 52 4.78 27.45 0.59
C THR A 52 5.69 26.63 -0.32
N GLY A 53 5.54 25.31 -0.36
CA GLY A 53 6.37 24.45 -1.19
C GLY A 53 5.88 23.01 -1.25
N ILE A 54 6.46 22.29 -2.21
CA ILE A 54 6.31 20.84 -2.43
C ILE A 54 7.69 20.19 -2.38
N LYS A 55 7.82 19.05 -1.72
CA LYS A 55 9.07 18.26 -1.71
C LYS A 55 8.78 16.76 -1.75
N LEU A 56 9.62 16.01 -2.45
CA LEU A 56 9.65 14.55 -2.40
C LEU A 56 10.73 14.13 -1.39
N LEU A 57 10.33 13.46 -0.33
CA LEU A 57 11.24 12.94 0.70
C LEU A 57 11.94 11.67 0.21
N GLU A 58 13.08 11.33 0.82
CA GLU A 58 13.89 10.15 0.46
C GLU A 58 13.11 8.82 0.58
N ASN A 59 12.11 8.77 1.47
CA ASN A 59 11.23 7.62 1.63
C ASN A 59 10.10 7.56 0.58
N GLY A 60 10.08 8.47 -0.39
CA GLY A 60 9.06 8.55 -1.44
C GLY A 60 7.79 9.30 -1.06
N ASN A 61 7.72 9.90 0.13
CA ASN A 61 6.58 10.72 0.53
C ASN A 61 6.62 12.10 -0.15
N LEU A 62 5.63 12.39 -0.99
CA LEU A 62 5.44 13.70 -1.60
C LEU A 62 4.63 14.57 -0.65
N VAL A 63 5.18 15.68 -0.18
CA VAL A 63 4.55 16.53 0.83
C VAL A 63 4.38 17.96 0.36
N LEU A 64 3.24 18.55 0.69
CA LEU A 64 3.04 20.01 0.68
C LEU A 64 3.27 20.53 2.09
N HIS A 65 4.10 21.56 2.24
CA HIS A 65 4.47 22.10 3.54
C HIS A 65 4.32 23.62 3.62
N ASN A 66 4.21 24.14 4.84
CA ASN A 66 4.21 25.58 5.11
C ASN A 66 5.63 26.10 5.45
N ALA A 67 5.71 27.40 5.74
CA ALA A 67 6.96 28.09 6.11
C ALA A 67 7.62 27.57 7.40
N LYS A 68 6.92 26.76 8.20
CA LYS A 68 7.43 26.10 9.41
C LYS A 68 7.73 24.62 9.18
N ASP A 69 7.84 24.20 7.92
CA ASP A 69 8.02 22.80 7.50
C ASP A 69 6.93 21.81 7.97
N LYS A 70 5.79 22.32 8.45
CA LYS A 70 4.65 21.47 8.82
C LYS A 70 4.00 20.94 7.55
N PHE A 71 3.79 19.62 7.49
CA PHE A 71 3.06 19.00 6.40
C PHE A 71 1.57 19.38 6.46
N LEU A 72 1.06 19.88 5.35
CA LEU A 72 -0.35 20.25 5.15
C LEU A 72 -1.09 19.22 4.30
N TRP A 73 -0.36 18.48 3.47
CA TRP A 73 -0.82 17.34 2.69
C TRP A 73 0.38 16.41 2.43
N GLN A 74 0.14 15.09 2.33
CA GLN A 74 1.17 14.12 1.99
C GLN A 74 0.61 12.94 1.21
N SER A 75 1.37 12.41 0.25
CA SER A 75 0.95 11.26 -0.56
C SER A 75 0.74 10.00 0.29
N PHE A 76 1.47 9.88 1.40
CA PHE A 76 1.36 8.74 2.31
C PHE A 76 -0.03 8.58 2.94
N ASP A 77 -0.83 9.65 3.02
CA ASP A 77 -2.21 9.62 3.51
C ASP A 77 -3.22 9.07 2.48
N HIS A 78 -2.77 8.90 1.23
CA HIS A 78 -3.55 8.48 0.07
C HIS A 78 -2.89 7.26 -0.60
N PRO A 79 -2.86 6.10 0.07
CA PRO A 79 -2.28 4.89 -0.52
C PRO A 79 -3.09 4.39 -1.72
N THR A 80 -2.44 3.59 -2.58
CA THR A 80 -3.06 2.98 -3.78
C THR A 80 -3.11 1.45 -3.64
N ASP A 81 -2.26 0.70 -4.35
CA ASP A 81 -2.05 -0.74 -4.14
C ASP A 81 -0.82 -1.02 -3.27
N THR A 82 -0.01 0.00 -2.97
CA THR A 82 1.35 -0.14 -2.44
C THR A 82 1.54 0.70 -1.17
N LEU A 83 2.33 0.18 -0.23
CA LEU A 83 2.92 0.90 0.90
C LEU A 83 4.43 0.96 0.77
N LEU A 84 4.98 2.15 0.97
CA LEU A 84 6.42 2.37 1.13
C LEU A 84 6.83 2.28 2.63
N PRO A 85 8.11 2.05 2.94
CA PRO A 85 8.59 1.99 4.32
C PRO A 85 8.23 3.26 5.10
N GLY A 86 7.61 3.07 6.26
CA GLY A 86 7.08 4.13 7.11
C GLY A 86 5.67 4.62 6.72
N GLN A 87 5.09 4.16 5.62
CA GLN A 87 3.71 4.47 5.26
C GLN A 87 2.72 3.58 6.05
N SER A 88 1.52 4.09 6.31
CA SER A 88 0.49 3.37 7.05
C SER A 88 -0.85 3.35 6.33
N VAL A 89 -1.61 2.28 6.56
CA VAL A 89 -3.04 2.20 6.27
C VAL A 89 -3.77 2.50 7.58
N ARG A 90 -4.57 3.58 7.60
CA ARG A 90 -5.33 3.96 8.80
C ARG A 90 -6.62 3.18 8.90
N VAL A 91 -7.16 3.09 10.11
CA VAL A 91 -8.50 2.54 10.30
C VAL A 91 -9.52 3.30 9.44
N GLY A 92 -10.33 2.55 8.69
CA GLY A 92 -11.47 3.06 7.93
C GLY A 92 -11.35 2.91 6.41
N LEU A 93 -12.50 2.90 5.74
CA LEU A 93 -12.63 2.57 4.32
C LEU A 93 -11.99 3.57 3.34
N ARG A 94 -11.63 4.76 3.82
CA ARG A 94 -10.97 5.81 3.01
C ARG A 94 -9.46 5.60 2.89
N HIS A 95 -8.87 4.83 3.80
CA HIS A 95 -7.46 4.52 3.83
C HIS A 95 -7.33 3.01 3.67
N LYS A 96 -7.41 2.53 2.43
CA LYS A 96 -7.34 1.11 2.08
C LYS A 96 -6.37 0.92 0.92
N LEU A 97 -5.82 -0.29 0.78
CA LEU A 97 -5.18 -0.65 -0.49
C LEU A 97 -6.22 -1.22 -1.44
N VAL A 98 -6.09 -0.90 -2.71
CA VAL A 98 -6.90 -1.47 -3.79
C VAL A 98 -5.95 -2.03 -4.84
N SER A 99 -6.06 -3.32 -5.10
CA SER A 99 -5.29 -3.99 -6.16
C SER A 99 -5.52 -3.36 -7.53
N ARG A 100 -4.66 -3.67 -8.51
CA ARG A 100 -4.92 -3.36 -9.93
C ARG A 100 -5.79 -4.44 -10.55
N ALA A 101 -6.51 -4.11 -11.61
CA ALA A 101 -7.31 -5.11 -12.34
C ALA A 101 -6.45 -6.17 -13.05
N SER A 102 -5.24 -5.79 -13.47
CA SER A 102 -4.28 -6.68 -14.14
C SER A 102 -2.87 -6.06 -14.07
N PRO A 103 -1.80 -6.81 -14.43
CA PRO A 103 -0.46 -6.25 -14.55
C PRO A 103 -0.45 -5.01 -15.45
N GLY A 104 0.14 -3.91 -14.97
CA GLY A 104 0.26 -2.66 -15.71
C GLY A 104 -1.04 -1.84 -15.87
N SER A 105 -2.19 -2.31 -15.39
CA SER A 105 -3.45 -1.58 -15.49
C SER A 105 -3.53 -0.42 -14.49
N SER A 106 -4.13 0.70 -14.91
CA SER A 106 -4.50 1.82 -14.02
C SER A 106 -5.92 1.69 -13.44
N LEU A 107 -6.61 0.58 -13.76
CA LEU A 107 -7.93 0.28 -13.23
C LEU A 107 -7.84 -0.45 -11.90
N ASP A 108 -8.77 -0.16 -11.01
CA ASP A 108 -8.91 -0.87 -9.74
C ASP A 108 -9.36 -2.31 -9.95
N GLY A 109 -8.70 -3.22 -9.24
CA GLY A 109 -9.02 -4.63 -9.17
C GLY A 109 -9.99 -4.96 -8.04
N PRO A 110 -10.35 -6.24 -7.88
CA PRO A 110 -11.36 -6.67 -6.93
C PRO A 110 -10.85 -6.78 -5.49
N TYR A 111 -9.53 -6.83 -5.27
CA TYR A 111 -8.96 -7.05 -3.94
C TYR A 111 -8.72 -5.74 -3.19
N ASN A 112 -9.07 -5.73 -1.90
CA ASN A 112 -8.95 -4.57 -1.02
C ASN A 112 -8.31 -4.98 0.32
N LEU A 113 -7.31 -4.25 0.81
CA LEU A 113 -6.79 -4.40 2.18
C LEU A 113 -7.32 -3.25 3.03
N ILE A 114 -8.02 -3.58 4.10
CA ILE A 114 -8.70 -2.62 4.98
C ILE A 114 -8.23 -2.87 6.41
N VAL A 115 -7.95 -1.78 7.13
CA VAL A 115 -7.70 -1.82 8.58
C VAL A 115 -8.98 -1.43 9.30
N SER A 116 -9.42 -2.30 10.19
CA SER A 116 -10.57 -2.15 11.09
C SER A 116 -10.08 -1.87 12.52
N PRO A 117 -10.94 -1.46 13.45
CA PRO A 117 -10.53 -1.20 14.84
C PRO A 117 -9.81 -2.36 15.54
N ASN A 118 -10.06 -3.61 15.11
CA ASN A 118 -9.55 -4.81 15.79
C ASN A 118 -8.71 -5.72 14.87
N ASP A 119 -8.57 -5.41 13.58
CA ASP A 119 -7.90 -6.29 12.62
C ASP A 119 -7.42 -5.54 11.37
N MET A 120 -6.58 -6.21 10.60
CA MET A 120 -6.32 -5.90 9.20
C MET A 120 -6.79 -7.08 8.36
N SER A 121 -7.65 -6.82 7.39
CA SER A 121 -8.26 -7.87 6.58
C SER A 121 -8.12 -7.59 5.08
N ILE A 122 -7.99 -8.64 4.29
CA ILE A 122 -8.02 -8.58 2.82
C ILE A 122 -9.33 -9.16 2.32
N PHE A 123 -10.00 -8.38 1.49
CA PHE A 123 -11.34 -8.65 0.97
C PHE A 123 -11.32 -8.80 -0.54
N TYR A 124 -12.15 -9.72 -1.03
CA TYR A 124 -12.51 -9.83 -2.44
C TYR A 124 -13.86 -9.19 -2.67
N LYS A 125 -13.91 -8.27 -3.64
CA LYS A 125 -15.14 -7.65 -4.10
C LYS A 125 -15.76 -8.53 -5.18
N THR A 126 -16.91 -9.12 -4.89
CA THR A 126 -17.63 -9.94 -5.87
C THR A 126 -18.18 -9.08 -7.02
N GLN A 127 -18.23 -9.66 -8.22
CA GLN A 127 -18.74 -8.98 -9.42
C GLN A 127 -20.28 -8.93 -9.50
N ASN A 128 -21.01 -9.42 -8.48
CA ASN A 128 -22.46 -9.48 -8.54
C ASN A 128 -23.08 -8.07 -8.42
N LYS A 129 -23.78 -7.64 -9.48
CA LYS A 129 -24.43 -6.32 -9.57
C LYS A 129 -25.55 -6.11 -8.55
N HIS A 130 -26.10 -7.17 -7.97
CA HIS A 130 -27.23 -7.09 -7.04
C HIS A 130 -26.81 -7.07 -5.56
N THR A 131 -25.65 -7.64 -5.23
CA THR A 131 -25.08 -7.67 -3.88
C THR A 131 -23.56 -7.50 -3.98
N GLN A 132 -23.09 -6.24 -3.98
CA GLN A 132 -21.65 -5.98 -3.84
C GLN A 132 -21.23 -6.35 -2.42
N ASN A 133 -20.79 -7.60 -2.24
CA ASN A 133 -20.30 -8.09 -0.97
C ASN A 133 -18.77 -8.09 -0.97
N PHE A 134 -18.19 -7.56 0.10
CA PHE A 134 -16.78 -7.74 0.41
C PHE A 134 -16.63 -9.03 1.21
N ILE A 135 -16.02 -10.05 0.63
CA ILE A 135 -15.78 -11.33 1.30
C ILE A 135 -14.35 -11.30 1.84
N PRO A 136 -14.15 -11.31 3.18
CA PRO A 136 -12.81 -11.45 3.75
C PRO A 136 -12.31 -12.86 3.45
N TYR A 137 -11.09 -12.95 2.91
CA TYR A 137 -10.39 -14.23 2.72
C TYR A 137 -9.10 -14.31 3.53
N TYR A 138 -8.68 -13.17 4.10
CA TYR A 138 -7.57 -13.10 5.04
C TYR A 138 -7.82 -12.07 6.14
N THR A 139 -7.49 -12.41 7.38
CA THR A 139 -7.64 -11.50 8.53
C THR A 139 -6.51 -11.71 9.52
N LEU A 140 -5.76 -10.64 9.81
CA LEU A 140 -4.81 -10.54 10.90
C LEU A 140 -5.43 -9.80 12.09
N PRO A 141 -5.74 -10.49 13.19
CA PRO A 141 -6.31 -9.84 14.37
C PRO A 141 -5.27 -8.98 15.10
N SER A 142 -5.74 -7.91 15.74
CA SER A 142 -4.96 -7.21 16.76
C SER A 142 -5.05 -7.96 18.09
N ILE A 143 -3.92 -8.16 18.76
CA ILE A 143 -3.81 -9.01 19.96
C ILE A 143 -4.17 -8.25 21.26
N ASN A 144 -4.53 -6.96 21.19
CA ASN A 144 -4.72 -6.15 22.40
C ASN A 144 -6.17 -6.09 22.89
N GLN A 145 -6.39 -6.57 24.12
CA GLN A 145 -7.66 -6.44 24.84
C GLN A 145 -7.78 -5.01 25.42
N GLY A 146 -8.70 -4.20 24.87
CA GLY A 146 -9.10 -2.91 25.46
C GLY A 146 -8.60 -1.64 24.74
N SER A 147 -7.98 -1.75 23.57
CA SER A 147 -7.66 -0.58 22.72
C SER A 147 -7.83 -0.92 21.25
N THR A 148 -8.26 0.05 20.45
CA THR A 148 -8.46 -0.12 19.01
C THR A 148 -7.26 0.35 18.21
N LEU A 149 -7.09 -0.23 17.02
CA LEU A 149 -6.11 0.22 16.05
C LEU A 149 -6.37 1.67 15.64
N LYS A 150 -5.27 2.35 15.37
CA LYS A 150 -5.23 3.63 14.67
C LYS A 150 -4.81 3.39 13.22
N GLN A 151 -3.80 2.56 13.02
CA GLN A 151 -3.22 2.28 11.71
C GLN A 151 -2.33 1.02 11.75
N VAL A 152 -2.04 0.46 10.58
CA VAL A 152 -1.00 -0.54 10.37
C VAL A 152 0.08 0.08 9.50
N GLN A 153 1.33 0.02 9.93
CA GLN A 153 2.49 0.63 9.25
C GLN A 153 3.39 -0.44 8.65
N PHE A 154 3.83 -0.24 7.40
CA PHE A 154 4.89 -1.06 6.83
C PHE A 154 6.26 -0.55 7.32
N VAL A 155 7.04 -1.42 7.96
CA VAL A 155 8.28 -1.05 8.63
C VAL A 155 9.44 -1.88 8.10
N VAL A 156 10.58 -1.23 7.90
CA VAL A 156 11.84 -1.87 7.53
C VAL A 156 12.89 -1.52 8.58
N ASN A 157 13.25 -2.51 9.39
CA ASN A 157 14.25 -2.39 10.42
C ASN A 157 15.57 -2.98 9.92
N THR A 158 16.58 -2.14 9.75
CA THR A 158 17.91 -2.57 9.31
C THR A 158 18.78 -2.83 10.54
N LEU A 159 19.12 -4.09 10.78
CA LEU A 159 19.93 -4.49 11.94
C LEU A 159 21.42 -4.17 11.72
N ASN A 160 21.88 -4.32 10.47
CA ASN A 160 23.23 -3.96 10.02
C ASN A 160 23.22 -3.78 8.49
N GLN A 161 24.36 -3.48 7.87
CA GLN A 161 24.47 -3.26 6.42
C GLN A 161 24.04 -4.47 5.57
N PHE A 162 23.90 -5.65 6.17
CA PHE A 162 23.66 -6.93 5.51
C PHE A 162 22.36 -7.60 5.95
N SER A 163 21.50 -6.96 6.75
CA SER A 163 20.21 -7.56 7.06
C SER A 163 19.13 -6.54 7.41
N SER A 164 17.95 -6.79 6.87
CA SER A 164 16.74 -6.05 7.18
C SER A 164 15.63 -7.02 7.58
N THR A 165 14.85 -6.62 8.56
CA THR A 165 13.57 -7.24 8.91
C THR A 165 12.47 -6.34 8.37
N LEU A 166 11.55 -6.92 7.59
CA LEU A 166 10.41 -6.22 7.02
C LEU A 166 9.17 -6.72 7.75
N SER A 167 8.38 -5.80 8.28
CA SER A 167 7.23 -6.11 9.13
C SER A 167 6.03 -5.20 8.85
N VAL A 168 4.88 -5.60 9.39
CA VAL A 168 3.74 -4.71 9.59
C VAL A 168 3.49 -4.49 11.07
N ASP A 169 3.51 -3.23 11.47
CA ASP A 169 3.40 -2.82 12.86
C ASP A 169 2.00 -2.29 13.13
N PHE A 170 1.31 -2.88 14.10
CA PHE A 170 -0.04 -2.51 14.49
C PHE A 170 0.03 -1.41 15.56
N ILE A 171 -0.41 -0.20 15.20
CA ILE A 171 -0.32 1.00 16.05
C ILE A 171 -1.71 1.33 16.59
N LEU A 172 -1.83 1.45 17.91
CA LEU A 172 -3.06 1.79 18.62
C LEU A 172 -3.38 3.29 18.62
N GLN A 173 -4.61 3.62 19.01
CA GLN A 173 -5.04 4.99 19.25
C GLN A 173 -4.19 5.75 20.27
N ASN A 174 -3.71 5.06 21.32
CA ASN A 174 -2.81 5.64 22.33
C ASN A 174 -1.35 5.82 21.83
N GLY A 175 -1.05 5.41 20.59
CA GLY A 175 0.29 5.48 20.00
C GLY A 175 1.20 4.30 20.33
N ASN A 176 0.77 3.38 21.19
CA ASN A 176 1.53 2.17 21.51
C ASN A 176 1.37 1.11 20.42
N TYR A 177 2.34 0.21 20.34
CA TYR A 177 2.29 -0.96 19.46
C TYR A 177 1.54 -2.13 20.13
N THR A 178 0.82 -2.94 19.36
CA THR A 178 0.14 -4.15 19.87
C THR A 178 0.95 -5.41 19.62
N GLY A 179 1.29 -6.16 20.68
CA GLY A 179 1.77 -7.53 20.55
C GLY A 179 3.07 -7.71 19.73
N PRO A 180 3.40 -8.95 19.30
CA PRO A 180 4.58 -9.20 18.50
C PRO A 180 4.50 -8.45 17.16
N ILE A 181 5.64 -7.91 16.74
CA ILE A 181 5.82 -7.37 15.39
C ILE A 181 5.53 -8.50 14.39
N TYR A 182 4.55 -8.31 13.50
CA TYR A 182 4.27 -9.27 12.43
C TYR A 182 5.39 -9.20 11.41
N THR A 183 6.42 -10.01 11.63
CA THR A 183 7.56 -10.11 10.74
C THR A 183 7.12 -10.80 9.46
N LEU A 184 7.20 -10.07 8.35
CA LEU A 184 6.86 -10.58 7.04
C LEU A 184 8.05 -11.33 6.43
N THR A 185 9.24 -10.75 6.48
CA THR A 185 10.43 -11.46 6.01
C THR A 185 11.71 -10.87 6.59
N LYS A 186 12.79 -11.65 6.51
CA LYS A 186 14.15 -11.24 6.88
C LYS A 186 15.05 -11.41 5.67
N THR A 187 15.66 -10.32 5.23
CA THR A 187 16.60 -10.32 4.11
C THR A 187 18.04 -10.36 4.62
N ARG A 188 18.93 -10.97 3.84
CA ARG A 188 20.38 -10.96 4.06
C ARG A 188 21.09 -9.84 3.29
N TYR A 189 20.38 -8.73 3.11
CA TYR A 189 20.85 -7.51 2.49
C TYR A 189 19.98 -6.34 2.99
N ASN A 190 20.47 -5.12 2.78
CA ASN A 190 19.73 -3.90 3.06
C ASN A 190 18.52 -3.78 2.12
N SER A 191 17.31 -3.79 2.70
CA SER A 191 16.04 -3.70 1.99
C SER A 191 15.30 -2.39 2.25
N THR A 192 16.02 -1.29 2.57
CA THR A 192 15.40 0.04 2.73
C THR A 192 14.67 0.49 1.46
N LEU A 193 15.18 0.12 0.28
CA LEU A 193 14.43 0.25 -0.97
C LEU A 193 13.55 -1.00 -1.15
N SER A 194 12.37 -0.96 -0.54
CA SER A 194 11.36 -2.00 -0.68
C SER A 194 9.96 -1.40 -0.69
N PHE A 195 8.98 -2.22 -1.05
CA PHE A 195 7.58 -1.85 -0.94
C PHE A 195 6.71 -3.10 -0.71
N LEU A 196 5.60 -2.89 -0.01
CA LEU A 196 4.55 -3.89 0.22
C LEU A 196 3.39 -3.60 -0.73
N ARG A 197 2.91 -4.57 -1.48
CA ARG A 197 1.86 -4.38 -2.48
C ARG A 197 0.77 -5.43 -2.41
N LEU A 198 -0.48 -5.00 -2.46
CA LEU A 198 -1.61 -5.87 -2.77
C LEU A 198 -1.71 -6.00 -4.30
N ASP A 199 -1.23 -7.12 -4.82
CA ASP A 199 -1.18 -7.37 -6.26
C ASP A 199 -2.56 -7.71 -6.86
N TYR A 200 -2.61 -7.66 -8.17
CA TYR A 200 -3.81 -7.90 -8.99
C TYR A 200 -4.42 -9.30 -8.82
N ASP A 201 -3.66 -10.25 -8.28
CA ASP A 201 -4.07 -11.64 -8.04
C ASP A 201 -4.45 -11.91 -6.56
N GLY A 202 -4.61 -10.85 -5.77
CA GLY A 202 -5.04 -10.94 -4.37
C GLY A 202 -3.93 -11.28 -3.39
N ASN A 203 -2.70 -11.46 -3.85
CA ASN A 203 -1.56 -11.65 -2.95
C ASN A 203 -1.07 -10.31 -2.40
N LEU A 204 -0.78 -10.30 -1.11
CA LEU A 204 0.08 -9.27 -0.54
C LEU A 204 1.53 -9.72 -0.76
N ARG A 205 2.39 -8.85 -1.31
CA ARG A 205 3.79 -9.19 -1.63
C ARG A 205 4.75 -8.11 -1.19
N ILE A 206 5.92 -8.53 -0.74
CA ILE A 206 7.06 -7.63 -0.55
C ILE A 206 7.95 -7.70 -1.79
N TYR A 207 8.33 -6.53 -2.26
CA TYR A 207 9.34 -6.34 -3.28
C TYR A 207 10.52 -5.63 -2.63
N ALA A 208 11.65 -6.32 -2.46
CA ALA A 208 12.84 -5.79 -1.82
C ALA A 208 14.00 -5.72 -2.81
N TYR A 209 14.58 -4.54 -2.96
CA TYR A 209 15.65 -4.32 -3.91
C TYR A 209 17.02 -4.63 -3.31
N ASN A 210 17.82 -5.39 -4.05
CA ASN A 210 19.18 -5.79 -3.70
C ASN A 210 20.13 -5.40 -4.83
N ASP A 211 20.91 -4.34 -4.62
CA ASP A 211 21.87 -3.87 -5.61
C ASP A 211 23.00 -4.86 -5.91
N ASN A 212 23.29 -5.75 -4.97
CA ASN A 212 24.42 -6.68 -5.04
C ASN A 212 24.05 -8.04 -5.66
N ALA A 213 22.78 -8.25 -6.01
CA ALA A 213 22.31 -9.49 -6.61
C ALA A 213 22.19 -9.41 -8.14
N SER A 214 22.34 -10.56 -8.80
CA SER A 214 22.07 -10.70 -10.24
C SER A 214 20.58 -10.48 -10.56
N ILE A 215 19.69 -10.94 -9.68
CA ILE A 215 18.27 -10.57 -9.66
C ILE A 215 18.10 -9.51 -8.59
N LYS A 216 17.92 -8.26 -9.02
CA LYS A 216 17.91 -7.11 -8.12
C LYS A 216 16.62 -6.95 -7.32
N LEU A 217 15.54 -7.64 -7.64
CA LEU A 217 14.27 -7.52 -6.93
C LEU A 217 13.85 -8.88 -6.38
N GLY A 218 13.90 -9.04 -5.07
CA GLY A 218 13.32 -10.18 -4.37
C GLY A 218 11.81 -10.01 -4.22
N MET A 219 11.06 -11.05 -4.54
CA MET A 219 9.60 -11.11 -4.34
C MET A 219 9.29 -12.13 -3.25
N PHE A 220 8.55 -11.71 -2.23
CA PHE A 220 8.14 -12.57 -1.12
C PHE A 220 6.61 -12.58 -1.04
N ASN A 221 6.00 -13.75 -1.25
CA ASN A 221 4.54 -13.92 -1.16
C ASN A 221 4.12 -13.98 0.30
N PHE A 222 3.07 -13.24 0.66
CA PHE A 222 2.59 -13.23 2.03
C PHE A 222 2.20 -14.62 2.55
N TRP A 223 1.59 -15.46 1.70
CA TRP A 223 1.18 -16.83 2.02
C TRP A 223 2.34 -17.82 2.21
N THR A 224 3.55 -17.47 1.78
CA THR A 224 4.75 -18.28 2.00
C THR A 224 5.52 -17.87 3.25
N ILE A 225 4.99 -16.91 4.02
CA ILE A 225 5.63 -16.36 5.21
C ILE A 225 5.20 -17.22 6.39
N ASP A 226 6.19 -17.88 6.99
CA ASP A 226 6.08 -18.55 8.28
C ASP A 226 5.77 -17.50 9.36
N LEU A 227 4.48 -17.15 9.52
CA LEU A 227 3.99 -16.47 10.73
C LEU A 227 3.84 -17.52 11.84
N ASP A 228 4.95 -18.17 12.20
CA ASP A 228 5.21 -19.14 13.28
C ASP A 228 4.15 -20.21 13.64
N GLU A 229 2.95 -20.27 13.04
CA GLU A 229 1.89 -21.22 13.41
C GLU A 229 0.68 -21.29 12.44
N VAL A 230 0.66 -20.55 11.32
CA VAL A 230 -0.43 -20.65 10.33
C VAL A 230 0.12 -21.00 8.95
N HIS A 231 -0.02 -22.26 8.55
CA HIS A 231 0.18 -22.71 7.17
C HIS A 231 -0.97 -22.21 6.30
N GLU A 232 -0.95 -20.91 6.02
CA GLU A 232 -1.83 -20.35 5.04
C GLU A 232 -1.43 -20.81 3.66
N SER A 233 -2.42 -21.19 2.87
CA SER A 233 -2.20 -21.76 1.55
C SER A 233 -2.70 -20.79 0.52
N GLU A 234 -2.08 -20.80 -0.65
CA GLU A 234 -2.60 -20.10 -1.82
C GLU A 234 -4.05 -20.51 -2.15
N CYS A 235 -4.57 -21.61 -1.62
CA CYS A 235 -5.98 -22.00 -1.70
C CYS A 235 -6.96 -21.06 -0.99
N GLN A 236 -6.49 -20.18 -0.11
CA GLN A 236 -7.33 -19.10 0.45
C GLN A 236 -7.51 -17.95 -0.54
N LEU A 237 -6.69 -17.86 -1.59
CA LEU A 237 -6.85 -16.82 -2.60
C LEU A 237 -8.15 -17.04 -3.38
N PRO A 238 -9.00 -16.00 -3.47
CA PRO A 238 -10.16 -16.01 -4.34
C PRO A 238 -9.71 -16.26 -5.78
N GLU A 239 -10.42 -17.15 -6.47
CA GLU A 239 -10.20 -17.50 -7.88
C GLU A 239 -8.85 -18.17 -8.18
N LYS A 240 -8.13 -18.70 -7.19
CA LYS A 240 -6.82 -19.36 -7.39
C LYS A 240 -6.82 -20.40 -8.52
N CYS A 241 -7.87 -21.21 -8.60
CA CYS A 241 -7.99 -22.32 -9.57
C CYS A 241 -8.90 -21.99 -10.76
N GLY A 242 -9.40 -20.76 -10.87
CA GLY A 242 -10.34 -20.35 -11.92
C GLY A 242 -11.69 -21.05 -11.84
N GLU A 243 -12.46 -20.96 -12.92
CA GLU A 243 -13.80 -21.55 -12.99
C GLU A 243 -13.73 -23.08 -12.95
N PHE A 244 -14.54 -23.70 -12.07
CA PHE A 244 -14.59 -25.15 -11.82
C PHE A 244 -13.32 -25.80 -11.26
N GLY A 245 -12.29 -25.02 -10.94
CA GLY A 245 -11.07 -25.52 -10.30
C GLY A 245 -11.24 -25.68 -8.79
N VAL A 246 -10.71 -26.78 -8.24
CA VAL A 246 -10.59 -26.99 -6.80
C VAL A 246 -9.13 -26.82 -6.42
N CYS A 247 -8.87 -26.01 -5.40
CA CYS A 247 -7.53 -25.88 -4.86
C CYS A 247 -7.27 -26.99 -3.86
N ASP A 248 -6.17 -27.72 -4.07
CA ASP A 248 -5.72 -28.78 -3.20
C ASP A 248 -4.37 -28.42 -2.57
N LYS A 249 -4.19 -28.79 -1.30
CA LYS A 249 -2.97 -28.54 -0.53
C LYS A 249 -2.00 -29.74 -0.55
N ASP A 250 -2.39 -30.83 -1.20
CA ASP A 250 -1.64 -32.10 -1.29
C ASP A 250 -0.30 -31.99 -2.07
#